data_AF-A0A0N8IHD9-F1
#
_entry.id   AF-A0A0N8IHD9-F1
#
_cell.length_a   1.000
_cell.length_b   1.000
_cell.length_c   1.000
_cell.angle_alpha   90.00
_cell.angle_beta   90.00
_cell.angle_gamma   90.00
#
_symmetry.space_group_name_H-M   'P 1'
#
loop_
_entity.id
_entity.type
_entity.pdbx_description
1 polymer ?
#
loop_
_entity_poly.entity_id
_entity_poly.type
_entity_poly.pdbx_seq_one_letter_code
_entity_poly.pdbx_strand_id
1 'polypeptide(L)'
;MFHFIHDIIRLFKPKRQPDEQQANDFTDFTTQTVDEPVEAHADNIEKNPSPSPKPRAKMTIYYVDEDGHYLHEFNVIHGFVGDPVSFIIPDFDHYVLFKIMGVSTYMQKEDNQVTLQYNRLNGKPVNIFFINYDTYSMIRLPQMAIGKYNNEFQINIPELSGFKLINYSGDSNGIFDDYMKHLIIYYRRNDWHSVQKDTFYIRLREYTRVYSDTNGDVLHVLLPKKSIWKVFYQVTTDDALWLNIGPNQWIVDRNFYRMQYPFAKELTNTDSWKIKKVHYTATIENDNHQSVAVYNFPYGSCIGFLHNGNSFFVTQEIVDQNNVQWVEINNLHYIVSDDVKKSLDNI
;
A
#
# COMPACT_ATOMS: atom_id res chain seq x y z
N MET A 1 -14.52 -3.36 5.74
CA MET A 1 -15.13 -3.61 4.42
C MET A 1 -14.89 -2.35 3.59
N PHE A 2 -13.96 -2.44 2.64
CA PHE A 2 -13.44 -1.33 1.85
C PHE A 2 -14.54 -0.73 0.96
N HIS A 3 -14.72 0.58 1.02
CA HIS A 3 -15.39 1.38 -0.01
C HIS A 3 -14.55 2.63 -0.23
N PHE A 4 -13.64 2.58 -1.20
CA PHE A 4 -13.06 3.78 -1.80
C PHE A 4 -12.75 3.48 -3.26
N ILE A 5 -13.71 3.79 -4.12
CA ILE A 5 -13.47 4.18 -5.50
C ILE A 5 -14.37 5.40 -5.72
N HIS A 6 -13.78 6.57 -5.89
CA HIS A 6 -14.01 7.44 -7.05
C HIS A 6 -13.03 8.63 -6.96
N ASP A 7 -12.59 9.05 -8.15
CA ASP A 7 -11.82 10.26 -8.48
C ASP A 7 -10.29 10.21 -8.33
N ILE A 8 -9.62 9.92 -9.46
CA ILE A 8 -8.59 10.78 -10.10
C ILE A 8 -8.53 10.36 -11.58
N ILE A 9 -9.37 10.99 -12.42
CA ILE A 9 -9.05 11.18 -13.84
C ILE A 9 -9.17 12.67 -14.08
N ARG A 10 -8.04 13.36 -13.95
CA ARG A 10 -7.66 14.57 -14.69
C ARG A 10 -6.33 15.02 -14.15
N LEU A 11 -5.26 14.73 -14.89
CA LEU A 11 -4.08 15.58 -15.11
C LEU A 11 -3.05 14.79 -15.92
N PHE A 12 -3.39 14.50 -17.17
CA PHE A 12 -2.39 14.29 -18.22
C PHE A 12 -2.63 15.37 -19.27
N LYS A 13 -1.79 16.42 -19.28
CA LYS A 13 -1.63 17.30 -20.44
C LYS A 13 -0.58 16.67 -21.36
N PRO A 14 -0.82 16.56 -22.68
CA PRO A 14 0.24 16.34 -23.64
C PRO A 14 0.90 17.67 -24.04
N LYS A 15 2.21 17.61 -24.32
CA LYS A 15 3.04 18.69 -24.89
C LYS A 15 2.50 19.17 -26.24
N ARG A 16 2.57 20.48 -26.50
CA ARG A 16 2.76 21.07 -27.84
C ARG A 16 3.80 22.20 -27.77
N GLN A 17 4.54 22.31 -28.86
CA GLN A 17 5.73 23.13 -29.11
C GLN A 17 5.33 24.54 -29.64
N PRO A 18 6.29 25.41 -30.00
CA PRO A 18 6.35 26.83 -29.61
C PRO A 18 5.54 27.76 -30.52
N ASP A 19 5.11 28.92 -30.00
CA ASP A 19 4.60 30.02 -30.81
C ASP A 19 5.23 31.36 -30.40
N GLU A 20 5.39 32.19 -31.43
CA GLU A 20 6.08 33.48 -31.53
C GLU A 20 5.43 34.64 -30.76
N GLN A 21 6.21 35.73 -30.75
CA GLN A 21 5.96 37.09 -30.28
C GLN A 21 4.52 37.60 -30.47
N GLN A 22 3.95 38.18 -29.41
CA GLN A 22 2.97 39.25 -29.53
C GLN A 22 3.25 40.38 -28.54
N ALA A 23 3.32 41.57 -29.11
CA ALA A 23 3.27 42.87 -28.46
C ALA A 23 1.96 43.06 -27.68
N ASN A 24 1.97 43.99 -26.71
CA ASN A 24 1.04 45.13 -26.64
C ASN A 24 1.37 46.02 -25.43
N ASP A 25 1.96 47.17 -25.73
CA ASP A 25 1.47 48.54 -25.48
C ASP A 25 0.49 48.79 -24.32
N PHE A 26 0.80 49.80 -23.47
CA PHE A 26 -0.16 50.73 -22.84
C PHE A 26 0.55 52.01 -22.34
N THR A 27 0.53 53.04 -23.21
CA THR A 27 0.18 54.47 -22.99
C THR A 27 0.80 55.30 -21.84
N ASP A 28 1.74 56.16 -22.24
CA ASP A 28 1.71 57.64 -22.28
C ASP A 28 1.20 58.46 -21.06
N PHE A 29 2.07 59.30 -20.50
CA PHE A 29 1.76 60.71 -20.21
C PHE A 29 3.01 61.58 -20.34
N THR A 30 2.82 62.62 -21.13
CA THR A 30 3.74 63.61 -21.67
C THR A 30 4.22 64.62 -20.62
N THR A 31 5.44 65.16 -20.77
CA THR A 31 5.61 66.62 -20.65
C THR A 31 6.78 67.12 -21.49
N GLN A 32 6.46 68.10 -22.34
CA GLN A 32 7.35 68.82 -23.23
C GLN A 32 8.19 69.85 -22.48
N THR A 33 9.41 70.03 -22.96
CA THR A 33 10.34 71.13 -22.70
C THR A 33 9.91 72.42 -23.42
N VAL A 34 10.13 73.58 -22.80
CA VAL A 34 10.19 74.90 -23.47
C VAL A 34 11.44 75.64 -22.98
N ASP A 35 12.13 76.26 -23.92
CA ASP A 35 13.46 76.89 -23.86
C ASP A 35 13.53 78.26 -23.14
N GLU A 36 14.70 78.46 -22.48
CA GLU A 36 15.56 79.67 -22.41
C GLU A 36 15.15 80.98 -21.66
N PRO A 37 16.10 81.90 -21.33
CA PRO A 37 17.43 81.75 -20.70
C PRO A 37 17.71 82.83 -19.62
N VAL A 38 18.61 82.63 -18.64
CA VAL A 38 19.31 83.76 -17.95
C VAL A 38 20.72 83.35 -17.48
N GLU A 39 21.69 84.19 -17.86
CA GLU A 39 23.11 84.14 -17.51
C GLU A 39 23.43 84.41 -16.03
N ALA A 40 24.53 83.77 -15.62
CA ALA A 40 25.57 84.20 -14.67
C ALA A 40 25.17 84.53 -13.21
N HIS A 41 25.66 83.71 -12.28
CA HIS A 41 26.52 84.21 -11.20
C HIS A 41 27.50 83.11 -10.77
N ALA A 42 28.79 83.46 -10.76
CA ALA A 42 29.85 82.64 -10.20
C ALA A 42 29.75 82.65 -8.68
N ASP A 43 29.71 81.47 -8.06
CA ASP A 43 30.16 81.30 -6.68
C ASP A 43 30.75 79.91 -6.46
N ASN A 44 31.82 79.90 -5.67
CA ASN A 44 32.73 78.79 -5.41
C ASN A 44 32.00 77.56 -4.85
N ILE A 45 32.07 76.43 -5.56
CA ILE A 45 31.85 75.10 -4.97
C ILE A 45 33.20 74.44 -4.78
N GLU A 46 33.57 74.34 -3.50
CA GLU A 46 34.58 73.45 -2.96
C GLU A 46 34.63 72.13 -3.76
N LYS A 47 35.79 71.81 -4.35
CA LYS A 47 36.02 70.50 -4.97
C LYS A 47 35.93 69.43 -3.89
N ASN A 48 34.73 68.90 -3.70
CA ASN A 48 34.50 67.66 -2.99
C ASN A 48 35.32 66.58 -3.74
N PRO A 49 36.30 65.89 -3.11
CA PRO A 49 37.04 64.87 -3.81
C PRO A 49 36.06 63.78 -4.24
N SER A 50 35.95 63.60 -5.56
CA SER A 50 35.24 62.48 -6.16
C SER A 50 35.70 61.19 -5.47
N PRO A 51 34.79 60.35 -4.93
CA PRO A 51 35.20 59.14 -4.24
C PRO A 51 36.00 58.29 -5.22
N SER A 52 37.22 57.92 -4.81
CA SER A 52 38.09 57.06 -5.60
C SER A 52 37.31 55.82 -6.05
N PRO A 53 37.45 55.36 -7.31
CA PRO A 53 36.71 54.20 -7.78
C PRO A 53 36.98 53.02 -6.84
N LYS A 54 35.92 52.43 -6.28
CA LYS A 54 36.06 51.21 -5.48
C LYS A 54 36.82 50.16 -6.31
N PRO A 55 37.78 49.43 -5.75
CA PRO A 55 38.46 48.36 -6.47
C PRO A 55 37.47 47.29 -6.91
N ARG A 56 37.66 46.72 -8.11
CA ARG A 56 36.90 45.54 -8.57
C ARG A 56 37.26 44.33 -7.72
N ALA A 57 36.26 43.51 -7.44
CA ALA A 57 36.37 42.28 -6.68
C ALA A 57 35.71 41.14 -7.47
N LYS A 58 36.18 39.91 -7.26
CA LYS A 58 35.52 38.70 -7.77
C LYS A 58 35.48 37.62 -6.69
N MET A 59 34.45 36.79 -6.77
CA MET A 59 34.27 35.63 -5.91
C MET A 59 33.92 34.43 -6.79
N THR A 60 34.58 33.31 -6.57
CA THR A 60 34.35 32.07 -7.32
C THR A 60 33.61 31.06 -6.45
N ILE A 61 32.51 30.51 -6.96
CA ILE A 61 31.61 29.62 -6.26
C ILE A 61 31.69 28.23 -6.88
N TYR A 62 32.07 27.23 -6.09
CA TYR A 62 32.14 25.83 -6.50
C TYR A 62 31.01 25.02 -5.86
N TYR A 63 30.54 24.01 -6.59
CA TYR A 63 29.49 23.09 -6.15
C TYR A 63 30.05 21.69 -6.10
N VAL A 64 30.15 21.10 -4.92
CA VAL A 64 30.77 19.78 -4.74
C VAL A 64 29.86 18.84 -3.96
N ASP A 65 30.00 17.54 -4.19
CA ASP A 65 29.36 16.50 -3.39
C ASP A 65 30.09 16.25 -2.05
N GLU A 66 29.63 15.25 -1.29
CA GLU A 66 30.25 14.84 -0.03
C GLU A 66 31.72 14.36 -0.18
N ASP A 67 32.10 13.85 -1.36
CA ASP A 67 33.43 13.31 -1.69
C ASP A 67 34.35 14.36 -2.34
N GLY A 68 33.82 15.55 -2.66
CA GLY A 68 34.55 16.66 -3.26
C GLY A 68 34.50 16.71 -4.80
N HIS A 69 33.70 15.86 -5.45
CA HIS A 69 33.51 15.93 -6.90
C HIS A 69 32.62 17.09 -7.29
N TYR A 70 32.97 17.78 -8.38
CA TYR A 70 32.17 18.88 -8.90
C TYR A 70 30.84 18.39 -9.46
N LEU A 71 29.74 18.96 -8.96
CA LEU A 71 28.38 18.69 -9.44
C LEU A 71 28.02 19.52 -10.68
N HIS A 72 28.68 20.66 -10.83
CA HIS A 72 28.44 21.62 -11.89
C HIS A 72 29.67 22.53 -12.07
N GLU A 73 29.78 23.18 -13.23
CA GLU A 73 30.74 24.25 -13.46
C GLU A 73 30.61 25.36 -12.41
N PHE A 74 31.74 25.93 -12.02
CA PHE A 74 31.79 27.01 -11.03
C PHE A 74 31.18 28.30 -11.59
N ASN A 75 30.68 29.15 -10.69
CA ASN A 75 30.23 30.49 -11.04
C ASN A 75 31.20 31.56 -10.53
N VAL A 76 31.27 32.68 -11.24
CA VAL A 76 32.03 33.85 -10.80
C VAL A 76 31.07 35.01 -10.65
N ILE A 77 31.02 35.61 -9.47
CA ILE A 77 30.32 36.88 -9.24
C ILE A 77 31.35 38.01 -9.22
N HIS A 78 31.00 39.10 -9.89
CA HIS A 78 31.82 40.31 -9.98
C HIS A 78 31.12 41.45 -9.24
N GLY A 79 31.90 42.34 -8.65
CA GLY A 79 31.40 43.52 -7.97
C GLY A 79 32.54 44.46 -7.58
N PHE A 80 32.26 45.38 -6.66
CA PHE A 80 33.28 46.23 -6.07
C PHE A 80 33.49 45.88 -4.59
N VAL A 81 34.68 46.16 -4.06
CA VAL A 81 34.99 45.92 -2.65
C VAL A 81 33.96 46.61 -1.74
N GLY A 82 33.43 45.85 -0.78
CA GLY A 82 32.41 46.30 0.17
C GLY A 82 30.96 46.23 -0.34
N ASP A 83 30.73 45.82 -1.59
CA ASP A 83 29.37 45.54 -2.05
C ASP A 83 28.82 44.28 -1.36
N PRO A 84 27.50 44.22 -1.04
CA PRO A 84 26.90 43.05 -0.43
C PRO A 84 26.91 41.85 -1.37
N VAL A 85 27.20 40.67 -0.83
CA VAL A 85 27.22 39.41 -1.58
C VAL A 85 25.82 38.80 -1.59
N SER A 86 25.32 38.49 -2.79
CA SER A 86 24.06 37.77 -2.99
C SER A 86 24.21 36.83 -4.18
N PHE A 87 23.84 35.56 -3.98
CA PHE A 87 23.83 34.54 -5.03
C PHE A 87 22.71 33.54 -4.75
N ILE A 88 22.26 32.88 -5.82
CA ILE A 88 21.26 31.82 -5.74
C ILE A 88 21.99 30.51 -5.45
N ILE A 89 21.48 29.75 -4.48
CA ILE A 89 21.91 28.38 -4.24
C ILE A 89 21.18 27.50 -5.26
N PRO A 90 21.88 26.84 -6.20
CA PRO A 90 21.22 25.98 -7.16
C PRO A 90 20.73 24.70 -6.49
N ASP A 91 19.61 24.18 -7.00
CA ASP A 91 19.12 22.84 -6.71
C ASP A 91 19.73 21.86 -7.72
N PHE A 92 20.23 20.73 -7.22
CA PHE A 92 20.73 19.64 -8.03
C PHE A 92 19.88 18.39 -7.78
N ASP A 93 19.50 17.70 -8.86
CA ASP A 93 18.65 16.52 -8.77
C ASP A 93 19.31 15.45 -7.89
N HIS A 94 18.55 14.89 -6.95
CA HIS A 94 19.04 13.94 -5.94
C HIS A 94 20.14 14.44 -4.99
N TYR A 95 20.31 15.76 -4.83
CA TYR A 95 21.22 16.35 -3.84
C TYR A 95 20.51 17.37 -2.94
N VAL A 96 21.04 17.56 -1.74
CA VAL A 96 20.61 18.61 -0.81
C VAL A 96 21.82 19.40 -0.32
N LEU A 97 21.70 20.73 -0.25
CA LEU A 97 22.76 21.57 0.31
C LEU A 97 23.04 21.15 1.75
N PHE A 98 24.30 20.80 2.04
CA PHE A 98 24.74 20.42 3.38
C PHE A 98 25.41 21.58 4.11
N LYS A 99 26.34 22.29 3.44
CA LYS A 99 27.04 23.42 4.04
C LYS A 99 27.64 24.36 3.00
N ILE A 100 27.87 25.61 3.41
CA ILE A 100 28.55 26.65 2.63
C ILE A 100 29.86 27.01 3.35
N MET A 101 30.98 27.03 2.61
CA MET A 101 32.31 27.34 3.14
C MET A 101 32.90 28.55 2.40
N GLY A 102 33.67 29.39 3.10
CA GLY A 102 34.42 30.51 2.49
C GLY A 102 33.59 31.74 2.11
N VAL A 103 32.30 31.78 2.47
CA VAL A 103 31.41 32.91 2.17
C VAL A 103 31.68 34.12 3.06
N SER A 104 31.66 35.32 2.46
CA SER A 104 31.74 36.61 3.16
C SER A 104 30.46 37.42 2.88
N THR A 105 30.05 38.25 3.85
CA THR A 105 28.87 39.13 3.69
C THR A 105 29.07 40.20 2.62
N TYR A 106 30.32 40.63 2.44
CA TYR A 106 30.72 41.68 1.48
C TYR A 106 31.86 41.20 0.60
N MET A 107 31.93 41.75 -0.62
CA MET A 107 32.99 41.50 -1.58
C MET A 107 34.34 41.95 -1.02
N GLN A 108 35.31 41.04 -1.00
CA GLN A 108 36.65 41.27 -0.49
C GLN A 108 37.58 41.82 -1.58
N LYS A 109 38.70 42.41 -1.17
CA LYS A 109 39.72 42.90 -2.10
C LYS A 109 40.47 41.74 -2.77
N GLU A 110 40.77 40.72 -2.00
CA GLU A 110 41.37 39.48 -2.48
C GLU A 110 40.30 38.57 -3.07
N ASP A 111 40.65 37.90 -4.17
CA ASP A 111 39.81 36.87 -4.77
C ASP A 111 39.48 35.81 -3.72
N ASN A 112 38.20 35.56 -3.50
CA ASN A 112 37.76 34.56 -2.52
C ASN A 112 36.99 33.42 -3.16
N GLN A 113 37.15 32.24 -2.58
CA GLN A 113 36.52 31.01 -3.01
C GLN A 113 35.41 30.63 -2.03
N VAL A 114 34.22 30.40 -2.57
CA VAL A 114 33.08 29.82 -1.86
C VAL A 114 32.85 28.41 -2.36
N THR A 115 32.57 27.49 -1.45
CA THR A 115 32.21 26.11 -1.80
C THR A 115 30.87 25.76 -1.16
N LEU A 116 29.90 25.43 -2.01
CA LEU A 116 28.64 24.84 -1.59
C LEU A 116 28.82 23.33 -1.67
N GLN A 117 28.85 22.69 -0.50
CA GLN A 117 28.90 21.24 -0.41
C GLN A 117 27.48 20.68 -0.27
N TYR A 118 27.16 19.71 -1.10
CA TYR A 118 25.89 19.01 -1.14
C TYR A 118 26.08 17.56 -0.67
N ASN A 119 25.02 16.98 -0.12
CA ASN A 119 24.94 15.56 0.15
C ASN A 119 23.97 14.91 -0.84
N ARG A 120 24.39 13.80 -1.44
CA ARG A 120 23.50 12.97 -2.25
C ARG A 120 22.36 12.41 -1.38
N LEU A 121 21.14 12.45 -1.88
CA LEU A 121 19.96 11.89 -1.24
C LEU A 121 19.96 10.37 -1.34
N ASN A 122 19.20 9.72 -0.45
CA ASN A 122 18.90 8.30 -0.60
C ASN A 122 17.90 8.10 -1.75
N GLY A 123 18.10 7.03 -2.53
CA GLY A 123 17.02 6.52 -3.37
C GLY A 123 15.91 5.92 -2.50
N LYS A 124 14.80 5.55 -3.13
CA LYS A 124 13.72 4.85 -2.44
C LYS A 124 14.18 3.46 -1.98
N PRO A 125 13.70 2.99 -0.82
CA PRO A 125 14.17 1.74 -0.24
C PRO A 125 13.70 0.52 -1.03
N VAL A 126 14.42 -0.59 -0.85
CA VAL A 126 13.96 -1.93 -1.25
C VAL A 126 13.33 -2.59 -0.03
N ASN A 127 12.04 -2.88 -0.09
CA ASN A 127 11.31 -3.59 0.96
C ASN A 127 11.45 -5.10 0.77
N ILE A 128 11.82 -5.82 1.83
CA ILE A 128 12.10 -7.26 1.79
C ILE A 128 11.10 -7.98 2.69
N PHE A 129 10.30 -8.86 2.11
CA PHE A 129 9.26 -9.62 2.80
C PHE A 129 9.61 -11.11 2.86
N PHE A 130 9.32 -11.74 4.00
CA PHE A 130 9.55 -13.16 4.23
C PHE A 130 8.20 -13.84 4.44
N ILE A 131 7.74 -14.57 3.43
CA ILE A 131 6.37 -15.08 3.35
C ILE A 131 6.37 -16.60 3.45
N ASN A 132 5.48 -17.15 4.28
CA ASN A 132 5.19 -18.57 4.31
C ASN A 132 4.46 -18.93 3.00
N TYR A 133 5.04 -19.79 2.18
CA TYR A 133 4.52 -20.17 0.86
C TYR A 133 3.12 -20.79 0.95
N ASP A 134 2.87 -21.57 2.01
CA ASP A 134 1.61 -22.28 2.18
C ASP A 134 0.50 -21.35 2.72
N THR A 135 0.78 -20.50 3.71
CA THR A 135 -0.27 -19.67 4.35
C THR A 135 -0.31 -18.22 3.89
N TYR A 136 0.71 -17.76 3.16
CA TYR A 136 0.95 -16.35 2.80
C TYR A 136 1.08 -15.39 4.00
N SER A 137 1.26 -15.92 5.20
CA SER A 137 1.55 -15.14 6.38
C SER A 137 3.02 -14.70 6.39
N MET A 138 3.28 -13.65 7.15
CA MET A 138 4.63 -13.15 7.36
C MET A 138 5.37 -14.04 8.36
N ILE A 139 6.54 -14.57 7.98
CA ILE A 139 7.38 -15.41 8.84
C ILE A 139 8.10 -14.58 9.91
N ARG A 140 8.51 -13.36 9.54
CA ARG A 140 9.19 -12.40 10.39
C ARG A 140 8.97 -10.98 9.86
N LEU A 141 9.23 -9.98 10.72
CA LEU A 141 9.11 -8.57 10.34
C LEU A 141 9.84 -8.26 9.02
N PRO A 142 9.27 -7.40 8.16
CA PRO A 142 9.90 -7.03 6.91
C PRO A 142 11.19 -6.26 7.17
N GLN A 143 12.12 -6.36 6.23
CA GLN A 143 13.39 -5.63 6.26
C GLN A 143 13.42 -4.58 5.16
N MET A 144 14.32 -3.60 5.28
CA MET A 144 14.52 -2.57 4.26
C MET A 144 16.00 -2.46 3.95
N ALA A 145 16.34 -2.42 2.66
CA ALA A 145 17.64 -1.94 2.20
C ALA A 145 17.52 -0.47 1.80
N ILE A 146 18.48 0.34 2.25
CA ILE A 146 18.53 1.80 2.03
C ILE A 146 19.93 2.14 1.52
N GLY A 147 20.02 3.00 0.51
CA GLY A 147 21.28 3.51 0.01
C GLY A 147 21.11 4.81 -0.76
N LYS A 148 22.24 5.45 -1.06
CA LYS A 148 22.30 6.68 -1.85
C LYS A 148 21.75 6.45 -3.25
N TYR A 149 21.13 7.47 -3.81
CA TYR A 149 20.63 7.41 -5.19
C TYR A 149 21.75 6.99 -6.15
N ASN A 150 21.41 6.10 -7.08
CA ASN A 150 22.29 5.47 -8.05
C ASN A 150 23.39 4.54 -7.48
N ASN A 151 23.40 4.27 -6.17
CA ASN A 151 24.24 3.19 -5.64
C ASN A 151 23.61 1.83 -5.94
N GLU A 152 24.47 0.85 -6.19
CA GLU A 152 24.05 -0.55 -6.34
C GLU A 152 23.63 -1.15 -4.99
N PHE A 153 22.70 -2.11 -5.05
CA PHE A 153 22.38 -3.01 -3.95
C PHE A 153 22.47 -4.46 -4.40
N GLN A 154 22.82 -5.32 -3.45
CA GLN A 154 22.74 -6.77 -3.58
C GLN A 154 22.20 -7.35 -2.28
N ILE A 155 21.10 -8.09 -2.36
CA ILE A 155 20.40 -8.69 -1.24
C ILE A 155 20.70 -10.19 -1.25
N ASN A 156 21.45 -10.64 -0.25
CA ASN A 156 21.67 -12.05 -0.01
C ASN A 156 20.42 -12.64 0.66
N ILE A 157 19.78 -13.60 -0.01
CA ILE A 157 18.59 -14.28 0.51
C ILE A 157 19.02 -15.17 1.69
N PRO A 158 18.53 -14.91 2.91
CA PRO A 158 19.02 -15.59 4.10
C PRO A 158 18.43 -17.00 4.23
N GLU A 159 19.24 -17.97 4.66
CA GLU A 159 18.71 -19.24 5.14
C GLU A 159 17.95 -19.02 6.46
N LEU A 160 16.80 -19.69 6.60
CA LEU A 160 15.97 -19.62 7.80
C LEU A 160 15.84 -21.02 8.40
N SER A 161 16.24 -21.16 9.67
CA SER A 161 16.14 -22.44 10.40
C SER A 161 14.70 -22.98 10.38
N GLY A 162 14.53 -24.25 10.01
CA GLY A 162 13.22 -24.90 9.92
C GLY A 162 12.43 -24.59 8.64
N PHE A 163 13.01 -23.82 7.71
CA PHE A 163 12.37 -23.46 6.45
C PHE A 163 13.27 -23.79 5.25
N LYS A 164 12.63 -24.03 4.11
CA LYS A 164 13.26 -24.18 2.80
C LYS A 164 12.82 -23.02 1.90
N LEU A 165 13.77 -22.39 1.21
CA LEU A 165 13.48 -21.42 0.15
C LEU A 165 12.73 -22.10 -1.00
N ILE A 166 11.60 -21.53 -1.41
CA ILE A 166 10.81 -22.02 -2.55
C ILE A 166 11.10 -21.19 -3.78
N ASN A 167 10.87 -19.88 -3.70
CA ASN A 167 11.18 -18.91 -4.74
C ASN A 167 11.19 -17.49 -4.17
N TYR A 168 11.41 -16.50 -5.02
CA TYR A 168 11.23 -15.09 -4.69
C TYR A 168 10.70 -14.32 -5.91
N SER A 169 10.14 -13.15 -5.67
CA SER A 169 9.62 -12.23 -6.67
C SER A 169 10.22 -10.84 -6.45
N GLY A 170 10.61 -10.18 -7.54
CA GLY A 170 11.36 -8.93 -7.51
C GLY A 170 12.88 -9.14 -7.60
N ASP A 171 13.61 -8.03 -7.69
CA ASP A 171 15.05 -8.07 -7.94
C ASP A 171 15.85 -8.16 -6.62
N SER A 172 16.78 -9.10 -6.55
CA SER A 172 17.74 -9.21 -5.44
C SER A 172 18.97 -8.34 -5.65
N ASN A 173 19.11 -7.69 -6.81
CA ASN A 173 20.16 -6.72 -7.09
C ASN A 173 19.64 -5.61 -7.99
N GLY A 174 20.33 -4.48 -8.04
CA GLY A 174 19.95 -3.33 -8.85
C GLY A 174 20.52 -2.04 -8.29
N ILE A 175 19.86 -0.92 -8.57
CA ILE A 175 20.23 0.40 -8.05
C ILE A 175 19.12 1.01 -7.20
N PHE A 176 19.50 1.84 -6.23
CA PHE A 176 18.56 2.72 -5.54
C PHE A 176 18.21 3.90 -6.47
N ASP A 177 16.93 4.04 -6.83
CA ASP A 177 16.43 5.09 -7.71
C ASP A 177 15.18 5.74 -7.09
N ASP A 178 14.38 6.45 -7.88
CA ASP A 178 13.17 7.13 -7.40
C ASP A 178 11.96 6.20 -7.18
N TYR A 179 12.12 4.89 -7.40
CA TYR A 179 11.04 3.92 -7.30
C TYR A 179 11.22 2.98 -6.11
N MET A 180 10.16 2.84 -5.30
CA MET A 180 10.12 1.80 -4.26
C MET A 180 10.16 0.42 -4.91
N LYS A 181 11.04 -0.44 -4.41
CA LYS A 181 11.17 -1.82 -4.87
C LYS A 181 10.71 -2.79 -3.79
N HIS A 182 10.31 -3.98 -4.21
CA HIS A 182 9.87 -5.05 -3.32
C HIS A 182 10.56 -6.36 -3.71
N LEU A 183 11.19 -7.02 -2.74
CA LEU A 183 11.67 -8.39 -2.84
C LEU A 183 10.82 -9.26 -1.90
N ILE A 184 9.99 -10.12 -2.47
CA ILE A 184 9.12 -11.03 -1.71
C ILE A 184 9.73 -12.42 -1.80
N ILE A 185 10.18 -12.95 -0.66
CA ILE A 185 10.86 -14.24 -0.58
C ILE A 185 9.93 -15.25 0.06
N TYR A 186 9.64 -16.34 -0.64
CA TYR A 186 8.73 -17.38 -0.18
C TYR A 186 9.50 -18.57 0.38
N TYR A 187 9.17 -18.94 1.60
CA TYR A 187 9.72 -20.10 2.28
C TYR A 187 8.62 -21.06 2.67
N ARG A 188 8.92 -22.36 2.63
CA ARG A 188 8.04 -23.42 3.12
C ARG A 188 8.64 -24.03 4.38
N ARG A 189 7.80 -24.34 5.36
CA ARG A 189 8.21 -25.05 6.57
C ARG A 189 8.65 -26.47 6.24
N ASN A 190 9.75 -26.92 6.86
CA ASN A 190 10.31 -28.24 6.62
C ASN A 190 9.51 -29.36 7.31
N ASP A 191 8.83 -29.04 8.41
CA ASP A 191 8.04 -29.98 9.20
C ASP A 191 6.58 -30.10 8.73
N TRP A 192 6.20 -29.40 7.65
CA TRP A 192 4.86 -29.42 7.08
C TRP A 192 4.78 -30.32 5.85
N HIS A 193 4.27 -31.53 6.06
CA HIS A 193 4.11 -32.53 5.00
C HIS A 193 3.00 -32.17 4.02
N SER A 194 1.87 -31.72 4.53
CA SER A 194 0.68 -31.37 3.75
C SER A 194 -0.04 -30.17 4.33
N VAL A 195 -0.53 -29.29 3.46
CA VAL A 195 -1.34 -28.12 3.82
C VAL A 195 -2.60 -28.08 2.95
N GLN A 196 -3.76 -28.09 3.60
CA GLN A 196 -5.07 -27.95 2.96
C GLN A 196 -5.70 -26.62 3.37
N LYS A 197 -6.21 -25.86 2.40
CA LYS A 197 -6.78 -24.50 2.60
C LYS A 197 -8.31 -24.49 2.68
N ASP A 198 -8.90 -25.66 2.91
CA ASP A 198 -10.35 -25.78 2.96
C ASP A 198 -10.88 -25.14 4.22
N THR A 199 -11.75 -24.15 4.04
CA THR A 199 -12.42 -23.50 5.15
C THR A 199 -13.63 -24.31 5.59
N PHE A 200 -13.69 -24.67 6.88
CA PHE A 200 -14.83 -25.37 7.47
C PHE A 200 -14.99 -24.99 8.95
N TYR A 201 -15.99 -25.58 9.62
CA TYR A 201 -16.21 -25.36 11.04
C TYR A 201 -16.06 -26.67 11.81
N ILE A 202 -15.64 -26.56 13.06
CA ILE A 202 -15.57 -27.68 14.00
C ILE A 202 -16.30 -27.33 15.29
N ARG A 203 -16.96 -28.32 15.89
CA ARG A 203 -17.43 -28.24 17.27
C ARG A 203 -16.50 -29.07 18.17
N LEU A 204 -15.93 -28.41 19.18
CA LEU A 204 -14.96 -29.04 20.09
C LEU A 204 -15.64 -30.07 21.00
N ARG A 205 -14.96 -31.19 21.24
CA ARG A 205 -15.44 -32.29 22.11
C ARG A 205 -14.97 -32.16 23.55
N GLU A 206 -13.94 -31.36 23.77
CA GLU A 206 -13.25 -31.17 25.04
C GLU A 206 -12.66 -29.76 25.13
N TYR A 207 -12.21 -29.39 26.32
CA TYR A 207 -11.44 -28.16 26.48
C TYR A 207 -10.11 -28.30 25.73
N THR A 208 -9.85 -27.41 24.78
CA THR A 208 -8.76 -27.60 23.81
C THR A 208 -7.69 -26.53 24.00
N ARG A 209 -6.43 -26.97 24.15
CA ARG A 209 -5.26 -26.08 24.22
C ARG A 209 -5.00 -25.46 22.86
N VAL A 210 -4.57 -24.21 22.86
CA VAL A 210 -4.18 -23.46 21.66
C VAL A 210 -2.68 -23.22 21.68
N TYR A 211 -2.06 -23.29 20.51
CA TYR A 211 -0.64 -23.09 20.29
C TYR A 211 -0.43 -21.90 19.36
N SER A 212 0.69 -21.19 19.52
CA SER A 212 1.04 -20.07 18.64
C SER A 212 1.37 -20.51 17.21
N ASP A 213 1.87 -21.75 17.07
CA ASP A 213 2.24 -22.40 15.82
C ASP A 213 2.24 -23.94 16.00
N THR A 214 2.44 -24.73 14.93
CA THR A 214 2.48 -26.21 15.00
C THR A 214 3.68 -26.77 15.78
N ASN A 215 4.71 -25.94 16.01
CA ASN A 215 5.84 -26.22 16.90
C ASN A 215 6.04 -25.09 17.93
N GLY A 216 5.01 -24.27 18.13
CA GLY A 216 5.06 -23.09 18.99
C GLY A 216 4.63 -23.36 20.43
N ASP A 217 4.71 -22.32 21.25
CA ASP A 217 4.29 -22.37 22.64
C ASP A 217 2.78 -22.52 22.82
N VAL A 218 2.39 -23.14 23.93
CA VAL A 218 1.00 -23.17 24.39
C VAL A 218 0.58 -21.75 24.80
N LEU A 219 -0.49 -21.25 24.21
CA LEU A 219 -1.09 -19.97 24.59
C LEU A 219 -1.83 -20.08 25.92
N HIS A 220 -1.92 -18.97 26.65
CA HIS A 220 -2.68 -18.83 27.89
C HIS A 220 -4.20 -18.74 27.66
N VAL A 221 -4.73 -19.52 26.72
CA VAL A 221 -6.16 -19.63 26.44
C VAL A 221 -6.54 -21.10 26.25
N LEU A 222 -7.68 -21.46 26.83
CA LEU A 222 -8.26 -22.80 26.70
C LEU A 222 -9.65 -22.65 26.07
N LEU A 223 -9.85 -23.28 24.92
CA LEU A 223 -11.11 -23.19 24.21
C LEU A 223 -12.16 -24.06 24.90
N PRO A 224 -13.37 -23.54 25.20
CA PRO A 224 -14.39 -24.31 25.89
C PRO A 224 -14.85 -25.53 25.08
N LYS A 225 -15.11 -26.64 25.75
CA LYS A 225 -15.83 -27.79 25.17
C LYS A 225 -17.17 -27.32 24.55
N LYS A 226 -17.58 -27.92 23.43
CA LYS A 226 -18.77 -27.58 22.62
C LYS A 226 -18.75 -26.22 21.92
N SER A 227 -17.70 -25.41 22.08
CA SER A 227 -17.54 -24.20 21.27
C SER A 227 -17.31 -24.55 19.79
N ILE A 228 -17.63 -23.60 18.91
CA ILE A 228 -17.57 -23.78 17.46
C ILE A 228 -16.51 -22.82 16.90
N TRP A 229 -15.60 -23.35 16.10
CA TRP A 229 -14.48 -22.61 15.53
C TRP A 229 -14.42 -22.78 14.03
N LYS A 230 -14.07 -21.70 13.34
CA LYS A 230 -13.73 -21.73 11.92
C LYS A 230 -12.29 -22.24 11.79
N VAL A 231 -12.09 -23.19 10.90
CA VAL A 231 -10.78 -23.69 10.48
C VAL A 231 -10.43 -23.06 9.15
N PHE A 232 -9.23 -22.50 9.03
CA PHE A 232 -8.71 -21.88 7.81
C PHE A 232 -7.74 -22.80 7.06
N TYR A 233 -6.94 -23.56 7.81
CA TYR A 233 -5.96 -24.47 7.27
C TYR A 233 -5.95 -25.77 8.09
N GLN A 234 -5.70 -26.88 7.40
CA GLN A 234 -5.33 -28.14 8.01
C GLN A 234 -3.90 -28.49 7.58
N VAL A 235 -3.04 -28.76 8.56
CA VAL A 235 -1.62 -29.04 8.33
C VAL A 235 -1.25 -30.38 8.96
N THR A 236 -0.57 -31.24 8.20
CA THR A 236 -0.01 -32.49 8.73
C THR A 236 1.48 -32.30 9.01
N THR A 237 1.88 -32.61 10.23
CA THR A 237 3.28 -32.68 10.70
C THR A 237 3.62 -34.14 11.04
N ASP A 238 4.85 -34.41 11.48
CA ASP A 238 5.24 -35.77 11.93
C ASP A 238 4.36 -36.28 13.08
N ASP A 239 4.02 -35.41 14.03
CA ASP A 239 3.41 -35.82 15.30
C ASP A 239 1.88 -35.66 15.33
N ALA A 240 1.32 -34.82 14.46
CA ALA A 240 -0.07 -34.43 14.56
C ALA A 240 -0.66 -33.85 13.27
N LEU A 241 -1.99 -33.95 13.20
CA LEU A 241 -2.83 -33.12 12.36
C LEU A 241 -3.19 -31.85 13.12
N TRP A 242 -2.88 -30.70 12.54
CA TRP A 242 -3.10 -29.38 13.11
C TRP A 242 -4.20 -28.63 12.35
N LEU A 243 -5.00 -27.87 13.09
CA LEU A 243 -6.05 -27.01 12.56
C LEU A 243 -5.72 -25.56 12.93
N ASN A 244 -5.61 -24.69 11.93
CA ASN A 244 -5.51 -23.26 12.15
C ASN A 244 -6.90 -22.66 12.35
N ILE A 245 -7.10 -21.96 13.46
CA ILE A 245 -8.38 -21.31 13.81
C ILE A 245 -8.26 -19.77 13.88
N GLY A 246 -7.10 -19.23 13.52
CA GLY A 246 -6.78 -17.81 13.55
C GLY A 246 -5.28 -17.56 13.30
N PRO A 247 -4.83 -16.29 13.16
CA PRO A 247 -3.48 -15.97 12.70
C PRO A 247 -2.35 -16.73 13.41
N ASN A 248 -2.34 -16.70 14.75
CA ASN A 248 -1.35 -17.39 15.60
C ASN A 248 -2.07 -18.36 16.54
N GLN A 249 -3.06 -19.09 16.02
CA GLN A 249 -3.91 -19.95 16.84
C GLN A 249 -4.09 -21.29 16.14
N TRP A 250 -3.40 -22.29 16.68
CA TRP A 250 -3.39 -23.65 16.19
C TRP A 250 -3.86 -24.60 17.27
N ILE A 251 -4.61 -25.62 16.87
CA ILE A 251 -5.03 -26.71 17.75
C ILE A 251 -4.70 -28.04 17.08
N VAL A 252 -4.33 -29.05 17.89
CA VAL A 252 -4.22 -30.42 17.41
C VAL A 252 -5.61 -30.98 17.18
N ASP A 253 -5.87 -31.60 16.03
CA ASP A 253 -7.13 -32.27 15.78
C ASP A 253 -7.29 -33.47 16.72
N ARG A 254 -8.39 -33.50 17.47
CA ARG A 254 -8.78 -34.58 18.39
C ARG A 254 -10.04 -35.27 17.89
N ASN A 255 -10.16 -35.43 16.57
CA ASN A 255 -11.33 -35.96 15.90
C ASN A 255 -12.59 -35.11 16.19
N PHE A 256 -12.47 -33.79 16.05
CA PHE A 256 -13.58 -32.87 16.33
C PHE A 256 -14.76 -33.07 15.36
N TYR A 257 -15.96 -32.63 15.76
CA TYR A 257 -17.12 -32.73 14.87
C TYR A 257 -17.01 -31.68 13.76
N ARG A 258 -16.66 -32.10 12.55
CA ARG A 258 -16.69 -31.23 11.36
C ARG A 258 -18.13 -30.85 11.01
N MET A 259 -18.33 -29.59 10.72
CA MET A 259 -19.63 -28.99 10.42
C MET A 259 -19.50 -28.03 9.23
N GLN A 260 -20.61 -27.90 8.49
CA GLN A 260 -20.81 -26.80 7.56
C GLN A 260 -21.10 -25.50 8.32
N TYR A 261 -21.15 -24.37 7.59
CA TYR A 261 -21.34 -23.02 8.13
C TYR A 261 -22.44 -22.98 9.21
N PRO A 262 -22.12 -22.83 10.50
CA PRO A 262 -23.05 -23.07 11.62
C PRO A 262 -23.84 -21.81 12.02
N PHE A 263 -23.61 -20.71 11.33
CA PHE A 263 -24.24 -19.43 11.61
C PHE A 263 -25.21 -19.15 10.48
N ALA A 264 -26.35 -18.54 10.75
CA ALA A 264 -27.15 -17.90 9.71
C ALA A 264 -27.53 -16.55 10.25
N LYS A 265 -27.51 -15.55 9.38
CA LYS A 265 -28.16 -14.30 9.72
C LYS A 265 -29.65 -14.55 9.55
N GLU A 266 -30.40 -14.52 10.65
CA GLU A 266 -31.86 -14.62 10.60
C GLU A 266 -32.38 -13.50 9.67
N LEU A 267 -33.08 -13.87 8.61
CA LEU A 267 -33.78 -12.89 7.79
C LEU A 267 -35.00 -12.38 8.57
N THR A 268 -35.15 -11.07 8.58
CA THR A 268 -36.32 -10.39 9.14
C THR A 268 -37.17 -9.82 8.02
N ASN A 269 -38.49 -9.76 8.23
CA ASN A 269 -39.40 -9.14 7.27
C ASN A 269 -39.05 -7.67 7.04
N THR A 270 -38.95 -7.26 5.78
CA THR A 270 -38.73 -5.86 5.37
C THR A 270 -39.54 -5.54 4.11
N ASP A 271 -39.36 -4.35 3.54
CA ASP A 271 -39.90 -4.04 2.21
C ASP A 271 -39.25 -4.91 1.12
N SER A 272 -37.97 -5.21 1.26
CA SER A 272 -37.21 -6.02 0.32
C SER A 272 -37.34 -7.54 0.53
N TRP A 273 -37.83 -7.99 1.69
CA TRP A 273 -37.94 -9.40 2.04
C TRP A 273 -39.32 -9.71 2.62
N LYS A 274 -40.11 -10.49 1.87
CA LYS A 274 -41.41 -11.01 2.32
C LYS A 274 -41.23 -12.45 2.75
N ILE A 275 -41.34 -12.70 4.05
CA ILE A 275 -41.02 -13.96 4.72
C ILE A 275 -42.29 -14.56 5.31
N LYS A 276 -42.51 -15.82 4.97
CA LYS A 276 -43.57 -16.66 5.52
C LYS A 276 -42.94 -17.84 6.24
N LYS A 277 -43.16 -17.94 7.55
CA LYS A 277 -42.71 -19.09 8.35
C LYS A 277 -43.53 -20.33 8.00
N VAL A 278 -42.84 -21.44 7.78
CA VAL A 278 -43.43 -22.73 7.40
C VAL A 278 -42.69 -23.86 8.10
N HIS A 279 -43.22 -25.08 8.03
CA HIS A 279 -42.50 -26.27 8.46
C HIS A 279 -42.97 -27.46 7.62
N TYR A 280 -42.12 -27.96 6.73
CA TYR A 280 -42.40 -29.15 5.94
C TYR A 280 -41.11 -29.80 5.43
N THR A 281 -41.18 -31.07 5.08
CA THR A 281 -40.11 -31.77 4.36
C THR A 281 -40.24 -31.52 2.86
N ALA A 282 -39.11 -31.34 2.18
CA ALA A 282 -39.04 -31.21 0.74
C ALA A 282 -37.84 -31.98 0.17
N THR A 283 -37.86 -32.19 -1.13
CA THR A 283 -36.77 -32.81 -1.90
C THR A 283 -36.38 -31.94 -3.08
N ILE A 284 -35.10 -31.98 -3.48
CA ILE A 284 -34.72 -31.46 -4.80
C ILE A 284 -35.28 -32.37 -5.88
N GLU A 285 -36.05 -31.80 -6.80
CA GLU A 285 -36.48 -32.45 -8.04
C GLU A 285 -35.97 -31.60 -9.22
N ASN A 286 -34.86 -32.02 -9.81
CA ASN A 286 -34.26 -31.34 -10.96
C ASN A 286 -34.01 -32.38 -12.07
N ASP A 287 -34.87 -32.35 -13.09
CA ASP A 287 -34.86 -33.31 -14.21
C ASP A 287 -33.59 -33.21 -15.07
N ASN A 288 -32.88 -32.08 -15.02
CA ASN A 288 -31.64 -31.86 -15.76
C ASN A 288 -30.41 -32.38 -14.99
N HIS A 289 -30.60 -33.03 -13.83
CA HIS A 289 -29.53 -33.48 -12.93
C HIS A 289 -28.55 -32.37 -12.50
N GLN A 290 -28.95 -31.09 -12.61
CA GLN A 290 -28.14 -29.99 -12.16
C GLN A 290 -28.15 -29.91 -10.63
N SER A 291 -27.03 -29.46 -10.07
CA SER A 291 -26.90 -29.32 -8.62
C SER A 291 -27.38 -27.94 -8.18
N VAL A 292 -28.17 -27.89 -7.12
CA VAL A 292 -28.73 -26.65 -6.56
C VAL A 292 -27.76 -26.08 -5.55
N ALA A 293 -27.29 -24.85 -5.77
CA ALA A 293 -26.38 -24.18 -4.87
C ALA A 293 -27.06 -23.82 -3.53
N VAL A 294 -26.37 -24.11 -2.43
CA VAL A 294 -26.78 -23.80 -1.05
C VAL A 294 -26.00 -22.61 -0.56
N TYR A 295 -26.69 -21.62 -0.01
CA TYR A 295 -26.10 -20.35 0.42
C TYR A 295 -26.24 -20.14 1.93
N ASN A 296 -25.30 -19.41 2.52
CA ASN A 296 -25.36 -19.00 3.93
C ASN A 296 -26.29 -17.79 4.20
N PHE A 297 -26.73 -17.12 3.14
CA PHE A 297 -27.69 -16.03 3.10
C PHE A 297 -28.18 -15.92 1.63
N PRO A 298 -29.40 -15.45 1.33
CA PRO A 298 -29.79 -15.15 -0.06
C PRO A 298 -28.78 -14.22 -0.73
N TYR A 299 -28.28 -14.58 -1.91
CA TYR A 299 -27.17 -13.89 -2.61
C TYR A 299 -25.83 -13.85 -1.85
N GLY A 300 -25.68 -14.67 -0.81
CA GLY A 300 -24.46 -14.80 -0.03
C GLY A 300 -23.44 -15.73 -0.66
N SER A 301 -22.56 -16.29 0.17
CA SER A 301 -21.57 -17.27 -0.28
C SER A 301 -22.22 -18.64 -0.47
N CYS A 302 -21.93 -19.28 -1.61
CA CYS A 302 -22.26 -20.69 -1.81
C CYS A 302 -21.41 -21.54 -0.85
N ILE A 303 -22.07 -22.39 -0.06
CA ILE A 303 -21.48 -23.23 0.98
C ILE A 303 -21.65 -24.73 0.71
N GLY A 304 -22.29 -25.09 -0.40
CA GLY A 304 -22.50 -26.48 -0.80
C GLY A 304 -23.49 -26.60 -1.94
N PHE A 305 -23.79 -27.84 -2.30
CA PHE A 305 -24.75 -28.17 -3.33
C PHE A 305 -25.67 -29.30 -2.87
N LEU A 306 -26.93 -29.22 -3.26
CA LEU A 306 -27.88 -30.33 -3.19
C LEU A 306 -28.04 -30.92 -4.59
N HIS A 307 -28.32 -32.20 -4.64
CA HIS A 307 -28.54 -32.98 -5.84
C HIS A 307 -29.96 -33.55 -5.85
N ASN A 308 -30.42 -33.96 -7.03
CA ASN A 308 -31.72 -34.59 -7.20
C ASN A 308 -31.98 -35.70 -6.16
N GLY A 309 -33.13 -35.67 -5.50
CA GLY A 309 -33.51 -36.60 -4.43
C GLY A 309 -33.01 -36.25 -3.01
N ASN A 310 -32.13 -35.26 -2.83
CA ASN A 310 -31.75 -34.82 -1.49
C ASN A 310 -32.96 -34.24 -0.74
N SER A 311 -33.20 -34.70 0.49
CA SER A 311 -34.30 -34.28 1.36
C SER A 311 -33.84 -33.30 2.45
N PHE A 312 -34.68 -32.34 2.81
CA PHE A 312 -34.42 -31.33 3.84
C PHE A 312 -35.72 -30.77 4.41
N PHE A 313 -35.64 -30.05 5.54
CA PHE A 313 -36.78 -29.33 6.11
C PHE A 313 -36.78 -27.89 5.62
N VAL A 314 -37.94 -27.38 5.19
CA VAL A 314 -38.15 -25.97 4.88
C VAL A 314 -38.77 -25.28 6.08
N THR A 315 -38.19 -24.16 6.50
CA THR A 315 -38.58 -23.39 7.70
C THR A 315 -39.11 -22.01 7.36
N GLN A 316 -38.75 -21.47 6.19
CA GLN A 316 -39.27 -20.21 5.67
C GLN A 316 -39.41 -20.26 4.14
N GLU A 317 -40.48 -19.68 3.62
CA GLU A 317 -40.63 -19.28 2.23
C GLU A 317 -40.40 -17.76 2.14
N ILE A 318 -39.55 -17.34 1.22
CA ILE A 318 -39.02 -15.97 1.14
C ILE A 318 -39.17 -15.48 -0.30
N VAL A 319 -39.74 -14.28 -0.47
CA VAL A 319 -39.79 -13.59 -1.76
C VAL A 319 -39.03 -12.28 -1.62
N ASP A 320 -38.07 -12.05 -2.51
CA ASP A 320 -37.31 -10.80 -2.54
C ASP A 320 -38.01 -9.70 -3.37
N GLN A 321 -37.44 -8.49 -3.37
CA GLN A 321 -37.96 -7.36 -4.14
C GLN A 321 -37.96 -7.56 -5.67
N ASN A 322 -37.19 -8.52 -6.17
CA ASN A 322 -37.11 -8.87 -7.59
C ASN A 322 -38.00 -10.08 -7.92
N ASN A 323 -38.87 -10.52 -6.99
CA ASN A 323 -39.72 -11.71 -7.07
C ASN A 323 -38.95 -13.05 -7.17
N VAL A 324 -37.68 -13.09 -6.79
CA VAL A 324 -36.94 -14.34 -6.66
C VAL A 324 -37.42 -15.06 -5.41
N GLN A 325 -37.77 -16.34 -5.58
CA GLN A 325 -38.27 -17.18 -4.51
C GLN A 325 -37.12 -17.98 -3.89
N TRP A 326 -36.98 -17.84 -2.59
CA TRP A 326 -35.99 -18.50 -1.76
C TRP A 326 -36.71 -19.34 -0.70
N VAL A 327 -36.06 -20.41 -0.24
CA VAL A 327 -36.49 -21.13 0.96
C VAL A 327 -35.34 -21.24 1.95
N GLU A 328 -35.67 -21.08 3.23
CA GLU A 328 -34.77 -21.43 4.32
C GLU A 328 -34.87 -22.94 4.57
N ILE A 329 -33.73 -23.63 4.52
CA ILE A 329 -33.62 -25.05 4.74
C ILE A 329 -32.84 -25.34 6.04
N ASN A 330 -33.31 -26.36 6.77
CA ASN A 330 -32.70 -26.85 8.00
C ASN A 330 -32.42 -25.76 9.06
N ASN A 331 -33.25 -24.71 9.09
CA ASN A 331 -33.16 -23.53 9.97
C ASN A 331 -31.90 -22.66 9.78
N LEU A 332 -31.15 -22.81 8.68
CA LEU A 332 -29.81 -22.20 8.61
C LEU A 332 -29.33 -21.80 7.21
N HIS A 333 -29.83 -22.44 6.15
CA HIS A 333 -29.30 -22.23 4.81
C HIS A 333 -30.39 -21.81 3.85
N TYR A 334 -30.01 -21.26 2.71
CA TYR A 334 -30.95 -20.73 1.75
C TYR A 334 -30.67 -21.33 0.37
N ILE A 335 -31.73 -21.71 -0.34
CA ILE A 335 -31.68 -22.14 -1.75
C ILE A 335 -32.76 -21.38 -2.53
N VAL A 336 -32.56 -21.23 -3.84
CA VAL A 336 -33.63 -20.80 -4.75
C VAL A 336 -34.64 -21.94 -4.85
N SER A 337 -35.93 -21.61 -4.87
CA SER A 337 -37.00 -22.62 -4.72
C SER A 337 -37.40 -23.34 -6.00
N ASP A 338 -36.82 -22.98 -7.15
CA ASP A 338 -37.23 -23.47 -8.48
C ASP A 338 -37.30 -25.01 -8.58
N ASP A 339 -36.35 -25.69 -7.94
CA ASP A 339 -36.23 -27.16 -7.94
C ASP A 339 -36.77 -27.83 -6.66
N VAL A 340 -37.51 -27.10 -5.81
CA VAL A 340 -37.96 -27.59 -4.50
C VAL A 340 -39.34 -28.22 -4.60
N LYS A 341 -39.42 -29.54 -4.48
CA LYS A 341 -40.68 -30.28 -4.40
C LYS A 341 -41.06 -30.55 -2.95
N LYS A 342 -42.17 -29.99 -2.50
CA LYS A 342 -42.74 -30.30 -1.17
C LYS A 342 -43.14 -31.78 -1.12
N SER A 343 -42.68 -32.49 -0.10
CA SER A 343 -43.13 -33.86 0.13
C SER A 343 -44.61 -33.83 0.52
N LEU A 344 -45.44 -34.62 -0.18
CA LEU A 344 -46.82 -34.84 0.23
C LEU A 344 -46.78 -35.82 1.41
N ASP A 345 -47.32 -35.42 2.55
CA ASP A 345 -47.58 -36.36 3.63
C ASP A 345 -48.54 -37.43 3.08
N ASN A 346 -48.08 -38.68 3.04
CA ASN A 346 -48.99 -39.81 2.84
C ASN A 346 -49.90 -39.85 4.07
N ILE A 347 -51.09 -39.27 3.95
CA ILE A 347 -52.19 -39.38 4.92
C ILE A 347 -52.67 -40.83 4.97
#